data_AF-A0A6B1G2R3-F1
#
_entry.id   AF-A0A6B1G2R3-F1
#
_cell.length_a   1.000
_cell.length_b   1.000
_cell.length_c   1.000
_cell.angle_alpha   90.00
_cell.angle_beta   90.00
_cell.angle_gamma   90.00
#
_symmetry.space_group_name_H-M   'P 1'
#
loop_
_entity.id
_entity.type
_entity.pdbx_description
1 polymer ?
#
loop_
_entity_poly.entity_id
_entity_poly.type
_entity_poly.pdbx_seq_one_letter_code
_entity_poly.pdbx_strand_id
1 'polypeptide(L)'
;MKSRMLRTSSWNERRPPDGDNLSYHGYDYDHHSCQPCIVWRADMTKENPARRDRLYLEEDADLSIIQNRLIASIGYGSQGHAQAQNLRDAGLQVIVGNREDRYADTARSDGFEVVPIAQAVKRADILLMLVPDELQMSIYHAEIEPHLREGQVLDFASGYAMHFGLFTPPANIDIVLSVPASLGEVLRERYVRGEGVFGHFGVHQDFSGQARQIAMSLAKGMGLLRFGSCECTFGEEVGVNLFAETAGLGAIMKYLLTAYEVLVEAGYSAESAYSETFYELQFFAEYLCKSKLGDTQFGSSTSTYLILRRSGEVVDDHVRQQMRAMLKRIESGELVRDWNLEQTAGSPVLHQLKREIAEHPIRDVEALFLERKEKTGW
;
A
#
# COMPACT_ATOMS: atom_id res chain seq x y z
N MET A 1 47.65 25.00 56.67
CA MET A 1 48.73 25.25 55.68
C MET A 1 48.43 24.48 54.40
N LYS A 2 48.06 25.20 53.34
CA LYS A 2 47.96 24.86 51.90
C LYS A 2 47.35 23.52 51.45
N SER A 3 46.15 23.62 50.87
CA SER A 3 45.57 22.71 49.89
C SER A 3 46.30 22.78 48.53
N ARG A 4 46.26 21.69 47.75
CA ARG A 4 46.71 21.68 46.35
C ARG A 4 45.65 21.01 45.47
N MET A 5 44.85 21.86 44.82
CA MET A 5 44.00 21.50 43.68
C MET A 5 44.89 21.22 42.45
N LEU A 6 44.57 20.15 41.73
CA LEU A 6 45.09 19.87 40.39
C LEU A 6 44.32 20.76 39.39
N ARG A 7 45.04 21.65 38.70
CA ARG A 7 44.54 22.43 37.56
C ARG A 7 45.01 21.79 36.26
N THR A 8 44.08 21.84 35.31
CA THR A 8 44.17 21.53 33.89
C THR A 8 45.26 22.32 33.17
N SER A 9 45.92 21.67 32.21
CA SER A 9 46.97 22.24 31.37
C SER A 9 46.39 23.19 30.32
N SER A 10 46.70 24.48 30.47
CA SER A 10 46.52 25.53 29.46
C SER A 10 47.59 25.41 28.39
N TRP A 11 47.19 25.25 27.13
CA TRP A 11 48.05 25.40 25.97
C TRP A 11 48.45 26.87 25.77
N ASN A 12 49.74 27.05 25.52
CA ASN A 12 50.46 28.31 25.49
C ASN A 12 50.13 29.13 24.23
N GLU A 13 49.96 30.43 24.41
CA GLU A 13 49.90 31.45 23.36
C GLU A 13 51.21 31.44 22.54
N ARG A 14 51.09 31.25 21.22
CA ARG A 14 52.07 31.74 20.23
C ARG A 14 51.30 32.37 19.07
N ARG A 15 51.42 33.68 18.92
CA ARG A 15 50.99 34.41 17.72
C ARG A 15 51.89 34.03 16.53
N PRO A 16 51.35 33.76 15.33
CA PRO A 16 52.11 33.85 14.09
C PRO A 16 52.23 35.31 13.61
N PRO A 17 53.24 35.62 12.78
CA PRO A 17 53.63 36.97 12.41
C PRO A 17 52.74 37.58 11.31
N ASP A 18 52.71 38.91 11.28
CA ASP A 18 52.07 39.72 10.26
C ASP A 18 52.59 39.41 8.85
N GLY A 19 51.67 39.35 7.88
CA GLY A 19 51.95 39.46 6.46
C GLY A 19 52.06 38.14 5.71
N ASP A 20 50.92 37.63 5.24
CA ASP A 20 50.78 37.16 3.87
C ASP A 20 49.30 37.10 3.50
N ASN A 21 48.94 37.84 2.45
CA ASN A 21 47.63 37.80 1.82
C ASN A 21 47.37 36.40 1.25
N LEU A 22 46.76 35.52 2.04
CA LEU A 22 46.04 34.38 1.49
C LEU A 22 44.72 34.91 0.95
N SER A 23 44.77 35.38 -0.29
CA SER A 23 43.60 35.53 -1.14
C SER A 23 42.83 34.21 -1.11
N TYR A 24 41.65 34.21 -0.48
CA TYR A 24 40.64 33.21 -0.75
C TYR A 24 40.39 33.27 -2.25
N HIS A 25 40.94 32.31 -3.00
CA HIS A 25 40.59 32.12 -4.39
C HIS A 25 39.08 31.97 -4.43
N GLY A 26 38.43 32.94 -5.07
CA GLY A 26 37.02 32.87 -5.36
C GLY A 26 36.75 31.54 -6.03
N TYR A 27 35.91 30.72 -5.38
CA TYR A 27 35.17 29.73 -6.11
C TYR A 27 34.30 30.51 -7.08
N ASP A 28 34.75 30.55 -8.33
CA ASP A 28 33.95 31.00 -9.45
C ASP A 28 32.77 30.03 -9.52
N TYR A 29 31.66 30.41 -8.88
CA TYR A 29 30.41 29.69 -9.02
C TYR A 29 29.97 29.92 -10.45
N ASP A 30 30.36 29.00 -11.33
CA ASP A 30 29.88 28.94 -12.70
C ASP A 30 28.35 28.80 -12.65
N HIS A 31 27.67 29.95 -12.73
CA HIS A 31 26.22 30.06 -12.71
C HIS A 31 25.56 29.45 -13.96
N HIS A 32 26.33 28.85 -14.89
CA HIS A 32 25.82 28.32 -16.16
C HIS A 32 25.63 26.79 -16.19
N SER A 33 25.85 26.08 -15.08
CA SER A 33 25.57 24.64 -14.97
C SER A 33 24.58 24.27 -13.86
N CYS A 34 23.84 25.24 -13.33
CA CYS A 34 22.82 24.98 -12.32
C CYS A 34 21.56 24.42 -12.98
N GLN A 35 21.57 23.11 -13.30
CA GLN A 35 20.33 22.41 -13.60
C GLN A 35 19.38 22.57 -12.39
N PRO A 36 18.08 22.87 -12.61
CA PRO A 36 17.18 23.17 -11.51
C PRO A 36 17.13 21.99 -10.55
N CYS A 37 17.38 22.25 -9.26
CA CYS A 37 17.53 21.22 -8.23
C CYS A 37 16.22 20.45 -7.96
N ILE A 38 15.08 21.02 -8.33
CA ILE A 38 13.76 20.39 -8.27
C ILE A 38 13.05 20.75 -9.58
N VAL A 39 13.18 19.90 -10.60
CA VAL A 39 12.29 20.00 -11.76
C VAL A 39 11.08 19.11 -11.48
N TRP A 40 9.96 19.73 -11.10
CA TRP A 40 8.66 19.11 -11.29
C TRP A 40 8.44 18.98 -12.80
N ARG A 41 8.88 17.86 -13.38
CA ARG A 41 8.88 17.64 -14.84
C ARG A 41 7.51 17.29 -15.40
N ALA A 42 6.60 16.84 -14.54
CA ALA A 42 5.21 16.70 -14.92
C ALA A 42 4.56 18.07 -14.80
N ASP A 43 3.90 18.51 -15.88
CA ASP A 43 3.03 19.66 -15.82
C ASP A 43 1.76 19.28 -15.06
N MET A 44 1.84 19.45 -13.73
CA MET A 44 0.73 19.18 -12.80
C MET A 44 -0.38 20.24 -12.89
N THR A 45 -0.22 21.25 -13.77
CA THR A 45 -1.23 22.28 -14.03
C THR A 45 -2.14 21.93 -15.21
N LYS A 46 -1.79 20.88 -15.98
CA LYS A 46 -2.70 20.34 -16.99
C LYS A 46 -3.93 19.77 -16.33
N GLU A 47 -5.08 20.10 -16.91
CA GLU A 47 -6.37 19.55 -16.51
C GLU A 47 -6.30 18.02 -16.61
N ASN A 48 -6.49 17.36 -15.48
CA ASN A 48 -6.60 15.91 -15.42
C ASN A 48 -8.10 15.57 -15.48
N PRO A 49 -8.61 15.02 -16.59
CA PRO A 49 -10.03 14.71 -16.74
C PRO A 49 -10.52 13.64 -15.76
N ALA A 50 -9.61 12.87 -15.15
CA ALA A 50 -9.90 11.90 -14.10
C ALA A 50 -9.87 12.51 -12.68
N ARG A 51 -9.52 13.79 -12.54
CA ARG A 51 -9.49 14.48 -11.25
C ARG A 51 -10.90 14.56 -10.69
N ARG A 52 -11.07 13.99 -9.50
CA ARG A 52 -12.28 14.08 -8.70
C ARG A 52 -11.94 14.98 -7.51
N ASP A 53 -12.48 16.20 -7.48
CA ASP A 53 -12.22 17.20 -6.43
C ASP A 53 -12.95 16.91 -5.11
N ARG A 54 -13.27 15.63 -4.85
CA ARG A 54 -14.11 15.23 -3.74
C ARG A 54 -13.75 13.85 -3.23
N LEU A 55 -13.56 13.76 -1.93
CA LEU A 55 -13.66 12.51 -1.16
C LEU A 55 -15.12 12.34 -0.72
N TYR A 56 -15.64 11.12 -0.87
CA TYR A 56 -16.95 10.77 -0.35
C TYR A 56 -16.84 10.36 1.11
N LEU A 57 -17.76 10.89 1.94
CA LEU A 57 -17.79 10.68 3.39
C LEU A 57 -19.06 9.94 3.82
N GLU A 58 -19.20 9.67 5.12
CA GLU A 58 -20.32 8.89 5.64
C GLU A 58 -21.69 9.52 5.32
N GLU A 59 -21.79 10.84 5.28
CA GLU A 59 -23.01 11.57 4.90
C GLU A 59 -23.43 11.36 3.43
N ASP A 60 -22.51 10.90 2.58
CA ASP A 60 -22.76 10.73 1.15
C ASP A 60 -23.36 9.37 0.79
N ALA A 61 -23.46 8.45 1.76
CA ALA A 61 -23.96 7.10 1.55
C ALA A 61 -25.03 6.72 2.57
N ASP A 62 -26.00 5.93 2.11
CA ASP A 62 -27.07 5.40 2.95
C ASP A 62 -26.89 3.89 3.16
N LEU A 63 -26.75 3.47 4.41
CA LEU A 63 -26.61 2.05 4.78
C LEU A 63 -27.92 1.28 4.56
N SER A 64 -29.07 1.98 4.57
CA SER A 64 -30.39 1.38 4.41
C SER A 64 -30.56 0.64 3.08
N ILE A 65 -29.78 1.03 2.06
CA ILE A 65 -29.75 0.43 0.71
C ILE A 65 -29.42 -1.07 0.77
N ILE A 66 -28.53 -1.50 1.66
CA ILE A 66 -28.10 -2.90 1.80
C ILE A 66 -28.55 -3.55 3.10
N GLN A 67 -29.27 -2.82 3.97
CA GLN A 67 -29.62 -3.25 5.33
C GLN A 67 -30.38 -4.58 5.40
N ASN A 68 -31.24 -4.84 4.43
CA ASN A 68 -32.07 -6.05 4.35
C ASN A 68 -31.54 -7.08 3.35
N ARG A 69 -30.33 -6.88 2.82
CA ARG A 69 -29.69 -7.79 1.87
C ARG A 69 -28.77 -8.74 2.62
N LEU A 70 -28.85 -10.03 2.30
CA LEU A 70 -27.89 -11.00 2.84
C LEU A 70 -26.56 -10.86 2.08
N ILE A 71 -25.47 -10.68 2.81
CA ILE A 71 -24.13 -10.56 2.25
C ILE A 71 -23.38 -11.89 2.48
N ALA A 72 -22.68 -12.37 1.46
CA ALA A 72 -21.73 -13.48 1.60
C ALA A 72 -20.30 -13.00 1.36
N SER A 73 -19.42 -13.20 2.34
CA SER A 73 -17.98 -13.13 2.13
C SER A 73 -17.52 -14.42 1.48
N ILE A 74 -17.06 -14.37 0.23
CA ILE A 74 -16.48 -15.51 -0.47
C ILE A 74 -14.98 -15.52 -0.18
N GLY A 75 -14.55 -16.43 0.69
CA GLY A 75 -13.23 -16.40 1.31
C GLY A 75 -13.20 -15.65 2.64
N TYR A 76 -12.29 -16.05 3.52
CA TYR A 76 -12.11 -15.48 4.86
C TYR A 76 -10.63 -15.27 5.23
N GLY A 77 -9.84 -14.82 4.24
CA GLY A 77 -8.46 -14.40 4.44
C GLY A 77 -8.35 -13.00 5.04
N SER A 78 -7.27 -12.27 4.76
CA SER A 78 -7.00 -10.92 5.30
C SER A 78 -8.20 -9.96 5.13
N GLN A 79 -8.63 -9.73 3.88
CA GLN A 79 -9.77 -8.84 3.60
C GLN A 79 -11.12 -9.46 3.99
N GLY A 80 -11.33 -10.76 3.74
CA GLY A 80 -12.56 -11.47 4.10
C GLY A 80 -12.91 -11.36 5.58
N HIS A 81 -11.94 -11.65 6.45
CA HIS A 81 -12.09 -11.51 7.90
C HIS A 81 -12.48 -10.09 8.33
N ALA A 82 -11.82 -9.09 7.78
CA ALA A 82 -12.02 -7.70 8.17
C ALA A 82 -13.36 -7.13 7.68
N GLN A 83 -13.65 -7.29 6.39
CA GLN A 83 -14.85 -6.75 5.77
C GLN A 83 -16.11 -7.44 6.32
N ALA A 84 -16.10 -8.78 6.47
CA ALA A 84 -17.25 -9.50 7.02
C ALA A 84 -17.60 -9.05 8.45
N GLN A 85 -16.59 -8.88 9.31
CA GLN A 85 -16.82 -8.39 10.68
C GLN A 85 -17.26 -6.94 10.72
N ASN A 86 -16.65 -6.06 9.92
CA ASN A 86 -17.06 -4.65 9.88
C ASN A 86 -18.51 -4.51 9.41
N LEU A 87 -18.91 -5.25 8.37
CA LEU A 87 -20.28 -5.24 7.86
C LEU A 87 -21.27 -5.81 8.90
N ARG A 88 -20.92 -6.89 9.60
CA ARG A 88 -21.73 -7.41 10.71
C ARG A 88 -21.88 -6.40 11.84
N ASP A 89 -20.79 -5.76 12.24
CA ASP A 89 -20.79 -4.76 13.32
C ASP A 89 -21.53 -3.48 12.90
N ALA A 90 -21.64 -3.21 11.59
CA ALA A 90 -22.53 -2.19 11.02
C ALA A 90 -24.02 -2.60 11.05
N GLY A 91 -24.36 -3.78 11.56
CA GLY A 91 -25.73 -4.28 11.67
C GLY A 91 -26.24 -5.03 10.43
N LEU A 92 -25.37 -5.41 9.50
CA LEU A 92 -25.74 -6.14 8.29
C LEU A 92 -25.71 -7.66 8.52
N GLN A 93 -26.50 -8.39 7.74
CA GLN A 93 -26.50 -9.84 7.77
C GLN A 93 -25.39 -10.39 6.87
N VAL A 94 -24.44 -11.11 7.47
CA VAL A 94 -23.27 -11.65 6.78
C VAL A 94 -23.12 -13.14 7.06
N ILE A 95 -22.92 -13.93 5.99
CA ILE A 95 -22.48 -15.32 6.04
C ILE A 95 -21.12 -15.47 5.35
N VAL A 96 -20.45 -16.58 5.57
CA VAL A 96 -19.15 -16.87 4.95
C VAL A 96 -19.28 -18.08 4.03
N GLY A 97 -18.96 -17.88 2.75
CA GLY A 97 -18.76 -18.93 1.77
C GLY A 97 -17.28 -19.31 1.73
N ASN A 98 -16.91 -20.48 2.25
CA ASN A 98 -15.52 -20.92 2.25
C ASN A 98 -15.43 -22.45 2.10
N ARG A 99 -14.31 -22.95 1.60
CA ARG A 99 -13.99 -24.38 1.68
C ARG A 99 -13.66 -24.77 3.12
N GLU A 100 -13.71 -26.06 3.45
CA GLU A 100 -13.25 -26.54 4.75
C GLU A 100 -11.72 -26.43 4.84
N ASP A 101 -11.25 -25.38 5.52
CA ASP A 101 -9.85 -25.13 5.85
C ASP A 101 -9.75 -24.26 7.11
N ARG A 102 -8.51 -23.88 7.48
CA ARG A 102 -8.27 -23.04 8.67
C ARG A 102 -9.04 -21.72 8.66
N TYR A 103 -9.35 -21.16 7.50
CA TYR A 103 -10.09 -19.89 7.41
C TYR A 103 -11.58 -20.09 7.72
N ALA A 104 -12.15 -21.25 7.38
CA ALA A 104 -13.49 -21.63 7.82
C ALA A 104 -13.54 -21.80 9.35
N ASP A 105 -12.51 -22.40 9.95
CA ASP A 105 -12.43 -22.54 11.41
C ASP A 105 -12.32 -21.17 12.12
N THR A 106 -11.52 -20.26 11.56
CA THR A 106 -11.47 -18.87 12.06
C THR A 106 -12.82 -18.17 11.93
N ALA A 107 -13.48 -18.26 10.77
CA ALA A 107 -14.81 -17.65 10.58
C ALA A 107 -15.86 -18.16 11.56
N ARG A 108 -15.88 -19.47 11.85
CA ARG A 108 -16.76 -20.06 12.87
C ARG A 108 -16.42 -19.54 14.27
N SER A 109 -15.14 -19.43 14.58
CA SER A 109 -14.66 -18.92 15.87
C SER A 109 -15.03 -17.45 16.07
N ASP A 110 -15.04 -16.67 14.98
CA ASP A 110 -15.51 -15.28 14.97
C ASP A 110 -17.04 -15.15 15.01
N GLY A 111 -17.77 -16.27 14.98
CA GLY A 111 -19.23 -16.32 15.13
C GLY A 111 -20.02 -16.24 13.83
N PHE A 112 -19.41 -16.50 12.68
CA PHE A 112 -20.13 -16.55 11.40
C PHE A 112 -20.72 -17.94 11.12
N GLU A 113 -21.86 -17.95 10.44
CA GLU A 113 -22.31 -19.15 9.73
C GLU A 113 -21.42 -19.36 8.51
N VAL A 114 -20.76 -20.53 8.46
CA VAL A 114 -19.90 -20.92 7.34
C VAL A 114 -20.57 -22.02 6.54
N VAL A 115 -20.71 -21.78 5.23
CA VAL A 115 -21.29 -22.73 4.28
C VAL A 115 -20.39 -22.88 3.05
N PRO A 116 -20.57 -23.95 2.23
CA PRO A 116 -19.88 -24.05 0.95
C PRO A 116 -20.18 -22.84 0.06
N ILE A 117 -19.20 -22.41 -0.77
CA ILE A 117 -19.31 -21.22 -1.63
C ILE A 117 -20.58 -21.28 -2.48
N ALA A 118 -20.83 -22.42 -3.13
CA ALA A 118 -22.05 -22.66 -3.91
C ALA A 118 -23.36 -22.40 -3.14
N GLN A 119 -23.41 -22.71 -1.83
CA GLN A 119 -24.59 -22.45 -1.00
C GLN A 119 -24.69 -20.98 -0.60
N ALA A 120 -23.56 -20.34 -0.29
CA ALA A 120 -23.53 -18.90 0.00
C ALA A 120 -24.05 -18.09 -1.20
N VAL A 121 -23.59 -18.44 -2.40
CA VAL A 121 -24.01 -17.80 -3.66
C VAL A 121 -25.51 -17.92 -3.86
N LYS A 122 -26.12 -19.09 -3.60
CA LYS A 122 -27.57 -19.33 -3.70
C LYS A 122 -28.43 -18.57 -2.68
N ARG A 123 -27.84 -18.09 -1.59
CA ARG A 123 -28.57 -17.46 -0.48
C ARG A 123 -28.42 -15.96 -0.47
N ALA A 124 -27.20 -15.46 -0.67
CA ALA A 124 -26.89 -14.05 -0.51
C ALA A 124 -27.35 -13.20 -1.69
N ASP A 125 -27.67 -11.94 -1.46
CA ASP A 125 -27.99 -10.95 -2.48
C ASP A 125 -26.74 -10.19 -2.95
N ILE A 126 -25.73 -10.09 -2.08
CA ILE A 126 -24.44 -9.46 -2.35
C ILE A 126 -23.34 -10.48 -2.05
N LEU A 127 -22.40 -10.64 -2.99
CA LEU A 127 -21.27 -11.55 -2.89
C LEU A 127 -19.99 -10.70 -2.89
N LEU A 128 -19.19 -10.80 -1.83
CA LEU A 128 -17.87 -10.16 -1.76
C LEU A 128 -16.83 -11.18 -2.24
N MET A 129 -16.20 -10.95 -3.38
CA MET A 129 -15.17 -11.83 -3.95
C MET A 129 -13.82 -11.55 -3.27
N LEU A 130 -13.54 -12.25 -2.17
CA LEU A 130 -12.41 -12.01 -1.26
C LEU A 130 -11.45 -13.21 -1.17
N VAL A 131 -11.42 -14.03 -2.23
CA VAL A 131 -10.40 -15.06 -2.48
C VAL A 131 -9.23 -14.46 -3.27
N PRO A 132 -8.03 -15.06 -3.22
CA PRO A 132 -6.87 -14.60 -3.98
C PRO A 132 -7.18 -14.42 -5.47
N ASP A 133 -6.67 -13.35 -6.09
CA ASP A 133 -6.98 -12.96 -7.47
C ASP A 133 -6.77 -14.10 -8.47
N GLU A 134 -5.70 -14.87 -8.27
CA GLU A 134 -5.36 -16.00 -9.11
C GLU A 134 -6.37 -17.17 -9.05
N LEU A 135 -7.08 -17.30 -7.93
CA LEU A 135 -8.08 -18.35 -7.75
C LEU A 135 -9.45 -17.91 -8.25
N GLN A 136 -9.68 -16.60 -8.41
CA GLN A 136 -11.00 -16.05 -8.68
C GLN A 136 -11.64 -16.67 -9.93
N MET A 137 -10.91 -16.78 -11.04
CA MET A 137 -11.44 -17.37 -12.28
C MET A 137 -11.90 -18.82 -12.08
N SER A 138 -11.07 -19.64 -11.44
CA SER A 138 -11.36 -21.07 -11.23
C SER A 138 -12.56 -21.26 -10.29
N ILE A 139 -12.62 -20.50 -9.19
CA ILE A 139 -13.71 -20.54 -8.22
C ILE A 139 -14.99 -19.97 -8.83
N TYR A 140 -14.88 -18.91 -9.62
CA TYR A 140 -16.02 -18.29 -10.29
C TYR A 140 -16.76 -19.30 -11.17
N HIS A 141 -16.06 -19.95 -12.10
CA HIS A 141 -16.68 -20.92 -13.01
C HIS A 141 -17.19 -22.18 -12.29
N ALA A 142 -16.47 -22.65 -11.27
CA ALA A 142 -16.82 -23.89 -10.58
C ALA A 142 -17.97 -23.72 -9.57
N GLU A 143 -17.98 -22.63 -8.81
CA GLU A 143 -18.82 -22.50 -7.60
C GLU A 143 -19.72 -21.27 -7.57
N ILE A 144 -19.48 -20.26 -8.40
CA ILE A 144 -20.26 -19.00 -8.39
C ILE A 144 -21.20 -18.93 -9.59
N GLU A 145 -20.66 -18.92 -10.81
CA GLU A 145 -21.39 -18.77 -12.06
C GLU A 145 -22.62 -19.71 -12.18
N PRO A 146 -22.53 -21.01 -11.85
CA PRO A 146 -23.67 -21.92 -11.97
C PRO A 146 -24.82 -21.64 -11.00
N HIS A 147 -24.62 -20.73 -10.05
CA HIS A 147 -25.50 -20.48 -8.92
C HIS A 147 -25.93 -19.02 -8.79
N LEU A 148 -25.43 -18.15 -9.68
CA LEU A 148 -25.84 -16.77 -9.76
C LEU A 148 -27.34 -16.65 -10.07
N ARG A 149 -27.98 -15.65 -9.47
CA ARG A 149 -29.36 -15.25 -9.65
C ARG A 149 -29.41 -13.83 -10.21
N GLU A 150 -30.42 -13.57 -11.01
CA GLU A 150 -30.70 -12.22 -11.53
C GLU A 150 -30.80 -11.19 -10.40
N GLY A 151 -30.22 -10.01 -10.61
CA GLY A 151 -30.24 -8.90 -9.66
C GLY A 151 -29.29 -9.04 -8.46
N GLN A 152 -28.49 -10.11 -8.38
CA GLN A 152 -27.40 -10.18 -7.40
C GLN A 152 -26.35 -9.10 -7.66
N VAL A 153 -25.53 -8.83 -6.64
CA VAL A 153 -24.35 -7.97 -6.73
C VAL A 153 -23.12 -8.83 -6.51
N LEU A 154 -22.11 -8.67 -7.37
CA LEU A 154 -20.77 -9.19 -7.14
C LEU A 154 -19.83 -8.00 -6.91
N ASP A 155 -19.35 -7.89 -5.67
CA ASP A 155 -18.39 -6.88 -5.23
C ASP A 155 -16.97 -7.46 -5.22
N PHE A 156 -15.99 -6.63 -5.59
CA PHE A 156 -14.58 -6.98 -5.57
C PHE A 156 -13.79 -6.04 -4.66
N ALA A 157 -12.74 -6.59 -4.03
CA ALA A 157 -11.73 -5.80 -3.31
C ALA A 157 -10.47 -5.51 -4.17
N SER A 158 -10.50 -5.88 -5.45
CA SER A 158 -9.56 -5.44 -6.48
C SER A 158 -10.25 -5.56 -7.84
N GLY A 159 -10.02 -4.59 -8.73
CA GLY A 159 -10.56 -4.64 -10.09
C GLY A 159 -9.87 -5.65 -11.00
N TYR A 160 -8.83 -6.35 -10.53
CA TYR A 160 -7.88 -7.14 -11.32
C TYR A 160 -8.58 -8.09 -12.31
N ALA A 161 -9.42 -8.99 -11.82
CA ALA A 161 -10.04 -10.01 -12.67
C ALA A 161 -10.97 -9.44 -13.73
N MET A 162 -11.75 -8.41 -13.39
CA MET A 162 -12.69 -7.75 -14.30
C MET A 162 -11.98 -6.85 -15.30
N HIS A 163 -10.97 -6.08 -14.86
CA HIS A 163 -10.24 -5.16 -15.73
C HIS A 163 -9.48 -5.91 -16.83
N PHE A 164 -8.85 -7.04 -16.49
CA PHE A 164 -8.12 -7.87 -17.45
C PHE A 164 -8.99 -8.94 -18.13
N GLY A 165 -10.29 -8.95 -17.89
CA GLY A 165 -11.23 -9.85 -18.56
C GLY A 165 -10.94 -11.34 -18.34
N LEU A 166 -10.55 -11.72 -17.12
CA LEU A 166 -10.23 -13.11 -16.80
C LEU A 166 -11.47 -14.01 -16.88
N PHE A 167 -12.64 -13.47 -16.59
CA PHE A 167 -13.94 -14.09 -16.81
C PHE A 167 -15.01 -13.02 -17.02
N THR A 168 -16.15 -13.42 -17.58
CA THR A 168 -17.25 -12.49 -17.92
C THR A 168 -18.50 -12.84 -17.10
N PRO A 169 -18.90 -11.99 -16.15
CA PRO A 169 -20.17 -12.16 -15.45
C PRO A 169 -21.38 -12.00 -16.37
N PRO A 170 -22.55 -12.56 -16.02
CA PRO A 170 -23.76 -12.37 -16.81
C PRO A 170 -24.23 -10.91 -16.75
N ALA A 171 -24.90 -10.44 -17.80
CA ALA A 171 -25.34 -9.04 -17.93
C ALA A 171 -26.48 -8.65 -16.97
N ASN A 172 -27.08 -9.62 -16.26
CA ASN A 172 -28.26 -9.43 -15.42
C ASN A 172 -27.94 -9.35 -13.91
N ILE A 173 -26.73 -8.92 -13.56
CA ILE A 173 -26.28 -8.67 -12.18
C ILE A 173 -25.53 -7.35 -12.10
N ASP A 174 -25.32 -6.82 -10.90
CA ASP A 174 -24.45 -5.65 -10.70
C ASP A 174 -23.03 -6.10 -10.41
N ILE A 175 -22.03 -5.41 -10.99
CA ILE A 175 -20.62 -5.62 -10.70
C ILE A 175 -20.03 -4.34 -10.14
N VAL A 176 -19.62 -4.39 -8.89
CA VAL A 176 -19.16 -3.23 -8.11
C VAL A 176 -17.80 -3.51 -7.46
N LEU A 177 -17.20 -2.44 -6.96
CA LEU A 177 -15.88 -2.47 -6.34
C LEU A 177 -15.94 -1.67 -5.04
N SER A 178 -15.39 -2.23 -3.97
CA SER A 178 -15.22 -1.59 -2.66
C SER A 178 -13.84 -1.99 -2.11
N VAL A 179 -12.83 -1.15 -2.31
CA VAL A 179 -11.43 -1.47 -2.00
C VAL A 179 -10.93 -0.67 -0.81
N PRO A 180 -10.64 -1.30 0.33
CA PRO A 180 -9.86 -0.69 1.41
C PRO A 180 -8.41 -0.51 0.97
N ALA A 181 -7.85 0.71 1.06
CA ALA A 181 -6.44 0.98 0.78
C ALA A 181 -5.55 0.63 1.99
N SER A 182 -5.70 -0.60 2.51
CA SER A 182 -4.98 -1.11 3.66
C SER A 182 -5.04 -2.63 3.72
N LEU A 183 -4.14 -3.25 4.49
CA LEU A 183 -4.27 -4.65 4.88
C LEU A 183 -5.54 -4.88 5.71
N GLY A 184 -6.13 -6.07 5.63
CA GLY A 184 -7.36 -6.39 6.35
C GLY A 184 -7.23 -6.25 7.86
N GLU A 185 -6.09 -6.62 8.44
CA GLU A 185 -5.83 -6.43 9.88
C GLU A 185 -5.92 -4.95 10.29
N VAL A 186 -5.30 -4.06 9.52
CA VAL A 186 -5.35 -2.61 9.75
C VAL A 186 -6.76 -2.07 9.57
N LEU A 187 -7.48 -2.51 8.54
CA LEU A 187 -8.89 -2.16 8.33
C LEU A 187 -9.73 -2.53 9.56
N ARG A 188 -9.57 -3.75 10.08
CA ARG A 188 -10.34 -4.23 11.23
C ARG A 188 -9.98 -3.47 12.51
N GLU A 189 -8.69 -3.31 12.79
CA GLU A 189 -8.18 -2.61 13.97
C GLU A 189 -8.70 -1.18 14.04
N ARG A 190 -8.60 -0.43 12.92
CA ARG A 190 -9.09 0.95 12.81
C ARG A 190 -10.60 1.02 12.98
N TYR A 191 -11.34 0.10 12.35
CA TYR A 191 -12.80 0.08 12.44
C TYR A 191 -13.29 -0.09 13.88
N VAL A 192 -12.69 -1.00 14.64
CA VAL A 192 -13.03 -1.25 16.06
C VAL A 192 -12.73 -0.03 16.94
N ARG A 193 -11.73 0.78 16.57
CA ARG A 193 -11.42 2.06 17.24
C ARG A 193 -12.37 3.21 16.86
N GLY A 194 -13.36 2.96 16.00
CA GLY A 194 -14.25 4.01 15.49
C GLY A 194 -13.61 4.87 14.39
N GLU A 195 -12.45 4.45 13.88
CA GLU A 195 -11.73 5.11 12.80
C GLU A 195 -12.09 4.45 11.45
N GLY A 196 -11.56 5.00 10.36
CA GLY A 196 -11.64 4.42 9.02
C GLY A 196 -10.28 4.39 8.33
N VAL A 197 -10.24 3.69 7.21
CA VAL A 197 -9.11 3.72 6.27
C VAL A 197 -9.58 4.34 4.97
N PHE A 198 -8.67 4.97 4.24
CA PHE A 198 -8.97 5.42 2.88
C PHE A 198 -9.41 4.23 2.02
N GLY A 199 -10.31 4.48 1.07
CA GLY A 199 -10.78 3.45 0.17
C GLY A 199 -11.14 3.97 -1.21
N HIS A 200 -11.45 3.02 -2.08
CA HIS A 200 -12.03 3.28 -3.38
C HIS A 200 -13.37 2.57 -3.49
N PHE A 201 -14.28 3.14 -4.27
CA PHE A 201 -15.45 2.40 -4.74
C PHE A 201 -15.65 2.65 -6.23
N GLY A 202 -16.37 1.76 -6.89
CA GLY A 202 -16.58 1.85 -8.34
C GLY A 202 -17.66 0.92 -8.85
N VAL A 203 -18.03 1.12 -10.12
CA VAL A 203 -19.02 0.32 -10.84
C VAL A 203 -18.42 -0.13 -12.16
N HIS A 204 -18.52 -1.42 -12.44
CA HIS A 204 -18.17 -2.00 -13.75
C HIS A 204 -19.43 -2.29 -14.58
N GLN A 205 -20.49 -2.78 -13.93
CA GLN A 205 -21.77 -3.10 -14.56
C GLN A 205 -22.91 -2.68 -13.63
N ASP A 206 -23.90 -1.97 -14.17
CA ASP A 206 -25.09 -1.52 -13.46
C ASP A 206 -26.34 -2.06 -14.15
N PHE A 207 -26.81 -3.22 -13.71
CA PHE A 207 -28.03 -3.85 -14.18
C PHE A 207 -29.26 -3.28 -13.46
N SER A 208 -29.15 -3.03 -12.15
CA SER A 208 -30.27 -2.58 -11.32
C SER A 208 -30.57 -1.09 -11.42
N GLY A 209 -29.63 -0.28 -11.92
CA GLY A 209 -29.66 1.18 -11.83
C GLY A 209 -29.29 1.72 -10.44
N GLN A 210 -28.83 0.85 -9.53
CA GLN A 210 -28.47 1.18 -8.15
C GLN A 210 -27.05 0.74 -7.77
N ALA A 211 -26.26 0.21 -8.72
CA ALA A 211 -24.95 -0.36 -8.43
C ALA A 211 -24.02 0.64 -7.70
N ARG A 212 -24.06 1.92 -8.11
CA ARG A 212 -23.23 2.97 -7.49
C ARG A 212 -23.60 3.20 -6.02
N GLN A 213 -24.90 3.28 -5.72
CA GLN A 213 -25.41 3.49 -4.36
C GLN A 213 -25.11 2.27 -3.48
N ILE A 214 -25.19 1.06 -4.04
CA ILE A 214 -24.80 -0.19 -3.37
C ILE A 214 -23.31 -0.17 -3.03
N ALA A 215 -22.43 0.18 -3.97
CA ALA A 215 -20.98 0.27 -3.74
C ALA A 215 -20.64 1.27 -2.63
N MET A 216 -21.29 2.45 -2.65
CA MET A 216 -21.12 3.45 -1.59
C MET A 216 -21.64 2.95 -0.23
N SER A 217 -22.76 2.22 -0.21
CA SER A 217 -23.33 1.63 0.99
C SER A 217 -22.42 0.55 1.60
N LEU A 218 -21.81 -0.29 0.74
CA LEU A 218 -20.79 -1.26 1.14
C LEU A 218 -19.55 -0.57 1.72
N ALA A 219 -19.01 0.45 1.03
CA ALA A 219 -17.89 1.23 1.52
C ALA A 219 -18.18 1.89 2.89
N LYS A 220 -19.41 2.35 3.12
CA LYS A 220 -19.87 2.85 4.43
C LYS A 220 -19.88 1.75 5.48
N GLY A 221 -20.51 0.61 5.20
CA GLY A 221 -20.59 -0.53 6.12
C GLY A 221 -19.21 -1.09 6.51
N MET A 222 -18.26 -1.10 5.56
CA MET A 222 -16.87 -1.48 5.80
C MET A 222 -16.06 -0.44 6.60
N GLY A 223 -16.58 0.80 6.74
CA GLY A 223 -15.96 1.91 7.46
C GLY A 223 -14.99 2.76 6.64
N LEU A 224 -14.96 2.61 5.32
CA LEU A 224 -14.06 3.36 4.44
C LEU A 224 -14.41 4.86 4.40
N LEU A 225 -15.71 5.17 4.48
CA LEU A 225 -16.20 6.55 4.42
C LEU A 225 -15.96 7.37 5.70
N ARG A 226 -15.52 6.74 6.80
CA ARG A 226 -15.11 7.46 8.03
C ARG A 226 -13.85 8.28 7.82
N PHE A 227 -12.90 7.78 7.01
CA PHE A 227 -11.76 8.57 6.53
C PHE A 227 -12.13 9.27 5.22
N GLY A 228 -12.71 8.51 4.30
CA GLY A 228 -13.16 8.98 2.99
C GLY A 228 -12.77 8.02 1.88
N SER A 229 -13.55 8.01 0.79
CA SER A 229 -13.25 7.20 -0.39
C SER A 229 -13.32 7.97 -1.70
N CYS A 230 -12.52 7.53 -2.66
CA CYS A 230 -12.56 8.02 -4.04
C CYS A 230 -13.42 7.09 -4.90
N GLU A 231 -14.28 7.68 -5.73
CA GLU A 231 -14.90 6.93 -6.83
C GLU A 231 -13.88 6.68 -7.93
N CYS A 232 -13.85 5.48 -8.49
CA CYS A 232 -12.92 5.10 -9.55
C CYS A 232 -13.55 4.12 -10.54
N THR A 233 -12.92 3.97 -11.68
CA THR A 233 -13.12 2.81 -12.55
C THR A 233 -12.24 1.66 -12.09
N PHE A 234 -12.60 0.44 -12.47
CA PHE A 234 -11.79 -0.75 -12.18
C PHE A 234 -10.38 -0.64 -12.78
N GLY A 235 -10.23 -0.03 -13.96
CA GLY A 235 -8.92 0.19 -14.58
C GLY A 235 -8.07 1.21 -13.85
N GLU A 236 -8.68 2.29 -13.34
CA GLU A 236 -7.97 3.25 -12.49
C GLU A 236 -7.48 2.59 -11.20
N GLU A 237 -8.32 1.83 -10.51
CA GLU A 237 -7.94 1.14 -9.27
C GLU A 237 -6.79 0.16 -9.49
N VAL A 238 -6.91 -0.73 -10.48
CA VAL A 238 -5.87 -1.72 -10.79
C VAL A 238 -4.57 -1.03 -11.22
N GLY A 239 -4.68 0.02 -12.03
CA GLY A 239 -3.53 0.80 -12.50
C GLY A 239 -2.75 1.42 -11.35
N VAL A 240 -3.43 2.11 -10.42
CA VAL A 240 -2.76 2.74 -9.27
C VAL A 240 -2.30 1.72 -8.24
N ASN A 241 -3.07 0.65 -8.01
CA ASN A 241 -2.73 -0.38 -7.03
C ASN A 241 -1.47 -1.15 -7.45
N LEU A 242 -1.48 -1.73 -8.66
CA LEU A 242 -0.31 -2.48 -9.17
C LEU A 242 0.90 -1.58 -9.36
N PHE A 243 0.71 -0.30 -9.70
CA PHE A 243 1.82 0.65 -9.77
C PHE A 243 2.42 0.91 -8.38
N ALA A 244 1.59 1.08 -7.36
CA ALA A 244 2.05 1.25 -5.98
C ALA A 244 2.80 0.00 -5.47
N GLU A 245 2.31 -1.20 -5.77
CA GLU A 245 2.94 -2.46 -5.34
C GLU A 245 4.25 -2.77 -6.08
N THR A 246 4.45 -2.22 -7.29
CA THR A 246 5.65 -2.48 -8.10
C THR A 246 6.62 -1.29 -8.06
N ALA A 247 6.27 -0.20 -8.72
CA ALA A 247 7.11 0.97 -8.94
C ALA A 247 7.03 2.02 -7.81
N GLY A 248 6.05 1.89 -6.90
CA GLY A 248 5.87 2.74 -5.73
C GLY A 248 6.50 2.13 -4.46
N LEU A 249 5.65 1.69 -3.54
CA LEU A 249 6.02 1.09 -2.26
C LEU A 249 6.91 -0.15 -2.41
N GLY A 250 6.65 -1.01 -3.41
CA GLY A 250 7.49 -2.18 -3.67
C GLY A 250 8.94 -1.82 -4.02
N ALA A 251 9.13 -0.73 -4.78
CA ALA A 251 10.46 -0.24 -5.13
C ALA A 251 11.22 0.31 -3.91
N ILE A 252 10.53 0.83 -2.89
CA ILE A 252 11.16 1.31 -1.64
C ILE A 252 11.87 0.16 -0.93
N MET A 253 11.26 -1.03 -0.85
CA MET A 253 11.90 -2.19 -0.24
C MET A 253 13.23 -2.52 -0.94
N LYS A 254 13.26 -2.56 -2.27
CA LYS A 254 14.50 -2.84 -3.01
C LYS A 254 15.51 -1.71 -2.88
N TYR A 255 15.07 -0.45 -2.87
CA TYR A 255 15.94 0.71 -2.63
C TYR A 255 16.65 0.61 -1.27
N LEU A 256 15.91 0.33 -0.19
CA LEU A 256 16.45 0.21 1.15
C LEU A 256 17.43 -0.97 1.28
N LEU A 257 17.10 -2.10 0.65
CA LEU A 257 18.00 -3.24 0.62
C LEU A 257 19.31 -2.92 -0.10
N THR A 258 19.24 -2.26 -1.26
CA THR A 258 20.43 -1.80 -2.00
C THR A 258 21.25 -0.78 -1.18
N ALA A 259 20.58 0.17 -0.50
CA ALA A 259 21.27 1.15 0.35
C ALA A 259 21.98 0.47 1.53
N TYR A 260 21.35 -0.55 2.14
CA TYR A 260 21.95 -1.38 3.16
C TYR A 260 23.18 -2.14 2.64
N GLU A 261 23.05 -2.81 1.49
CA GLU A 261 24.15 -3.56 0.85
C GLU A 261 25.37 -2.66 0.59
N VAL A 262 25.15 -1.47 0.01
CA VAL A 262 26.22 -0.50 -0.27
C VAL A 262 26.97 -0.06 1.00
N LEU A 263 26.27 0.15 2.11
CA LEU A 263 26.90 0.50 3.38
C LEU A 263 27.73 -0.67 3.95
N VAL A 264 27.17 -1.88 3.93
CA VAL A 264 27.88 -3.07 4.43
C VAL A 264 29.12 -3.37 3.57
N GLU A 265 29.02 -3.27 2.25
CA GLU A 265 30.14 -3.43 1.31
C GLU A 265 31.24 -2.39 1.54
N ALA A 266 30.87 -1.16 1.92
CA ALA A 266 31.80 -0.11 2.28
C ALA A 266 32.46 -0.29 3.66
N GLY A 267 32.09 -1.34 4.41
CA GLY A 267 32.66 -1.70 5.70
C GLY A 267 31.99 -1.06 6.92
N TYR A 268 30.81 -0.45 6.76
CA TYR A 268 29.98 -0.06 7.90
C TYR A 268 29.39 -1.30 8.58
N SER A 269 29.12 -1.21 9.89
CA SER A 269 28.47 -2.32 10.61
C SER A 269 27.06 -2.58 10.08
N ALA A 270 26.65 -3.85 10.07
CA ALA A 270 25.31 -4.24 9.64
C ALA A 270 24.22 -3.58 10.51
N GLU A 271 24.48 -3.40 11.80
CA GLU A 271 23.59 -2.74 12.76
C GLU A 271 23.40 -1.26 12.42
N SER A 272 24.48 -0.54 12.11
CA SER A 272 24.40 0.86 11.69
C SER A 272 23.73 1.00 10.32
N ALA A 273 24.04 0.11 9.38
CA ALA A 273 23.41 0.13 8.06
C ALA A 273 21.91 -0.13 8.17
N TYR A 274 21.49 -1.11 8.98
CA TYR A 274 20.08 -1.42 9.22
C TYR A 274 19.37 -0.26 9.94
N SER A 275 20.03 0.40 10.91
CA SER A 275 19.43 1.51 11.64
C SER A 275 19.08 2.70 10.75
N GLU A 276 20.01 3.07 9.85
CA GLU A 276 19.88 4.24 8.95
C GLU A 276 19.06 3.94 7.69
N THR A 277 18.63 2.70 7.48
CA THR A 277 17.82 2.30 6.31
C THR A 277 16.42 1.82 6.72
N PHE A 278 16.31 0.67 7.36
CA PHE A 278 15.03 0.05 7.69
C PHE A 278 14.42 0.60 8.98
N TYR A 279 15.23 0.78 10.04
CA TYR A 279 14.70 1.23 11.33
C TYR A 279 14.24 2.68 11.28
N GLU A 280 15.02 3.59 10.68
CA GLU A 280 14.66 5.01 10.63
C GLU A 280 13.49 5.32 9.68
N LEU A 281 13.22 4.46 8.69
CA LEU A 281 12.13 4.62 7.72
C LEU A 281 10.78 4.90 8.40
N GLN A 282 10.48 4.22 9.51
CA GLN A 282 9.21 4.39 10.21
C GLN A 282 8.99 5.83 10.71
N PHE A 283 10.06 6.50 11.17
CA PHE A 283 10.00 7.88 11.63
C PHE A 283 9.84 8.86 10.47
N PHE A 284 10.53 8.57 9.36
CA PHE A 284 10.38 9.37 8.15
C PHE A 284 8.97 9.22 7.56
N ALA A 285 8.42 8.01 7.54
CA ALA A 285 7.05 7.75 7.12
C ALA A 285 6.05 8.50 8.02
N GLU A 286 6.21 8.44 9.34
CA GLU A 286 5.39 9.23 10.28
C GLU A 286 5.50 10.74 10.04
N TYR A 287 6.71 11.24 9.78
CA TYR A 287 6.91 12.64 9.45
C TYR A 287 6.16 13.02 8.17
N LEU A 288 6.26 12.21 7.11
CA LEU A 288 5.54 12.44 5.85
C LEU A 288 4.02 12.39 6.03
N CYS A 289 3.49 11.57 6.94
CA CYS A 289 2.06 11.53 7.25
C CYS A 289 1.57 12.78 7.99
N LYS A 290 2.43 13.44 8.78
CA LYS A 290 2.09 14.61 9.61
C LYS A 290 2.41 15.94 8.92
N SER A 291 3.36 15.95 7.99
CA SER A 291 3.84 17.13 7.29
C SER A 291 3.13 17.33 5.94
N LYS A 292 3.02 18.57 5.50
CA LYS A 292 2.68 18.88 4.11
C LYS A 292 3.95 18.75 3.28
N LEU A 293 3.85 18.38 2.00
CA LEU A 293 5.01 18.38 1.09
C LEU A 293 5.72 19.76 0.99
N GLY A 294 5.03 20.85 1.34
CA GLY A 294 5.61 22.19 1.46
C GLY A 294 6.42 22.45 2.74
N ASP A 295 6.35 21.56 3.73
CA ASP A 295 7.13 21.63 4.97
C ASP A 295 8.52 21.06 4.68
N THR A 296 9.44 21.96 4.32
CA THR A 296 10.77 21.60 3.83
C THR A 296 11.77 21.23 4.94
N GLN A 297 11.38 21.24 6.21
CA GLN A 297 12.31 21.02 7.32
C GLN A 297 12.48 19.53 7.66
N PHE A 298 13.30 18.84 6.87
CA PHE A 298 13.71 17.46 7.12
C PHE A 298 14.89 17.41 8.10
N GLY A 299 14.63 17.70 9.38
CA GLY A 299 15.66 17.73 10.43
C GLY A 299 16.51 18.99 10.41
N SER A 300 17.84 18.84 10.38
CA SER A 300 18.79 19.97 10.36
C SER A 300 18.79 20.69 9.00
N SER A 301 19.26 21.94 8.94
CA SER A 301 19.44 22.66 7.67
C SER A 301 20.38 21.90 6.71
N THR A 302 21.39 21.19 7.24
CA THR A 302 22.27 20.33 6.46
C THR A 302 21.51 19.15 5.87
N SER A 303 20.77 18.41 6.70
CA SER A 303 19.96 17.26 6.28
C SER A 303 18.93 17.68 5.22
N THR A 304 18.24 18.78 5.45
CA THR A 304 17.29 19.39 4.52
C THR A 304 17.95 19.73 3.18
N TYR A 305 19.11 20.41 3.21
CA TYR A 305 19.85 20.74 2.00
C TYR A 305 20.25 19.48 1.22
N LEU A 306 20.79 18.47 1.90
CA LEU A 306 21.22 17.22 1.25
C LEU A 306 20.03 16.47 0.66
N ILE A 307 18.92 16.33 1.39
CA ILE A 307 17.71 15.67 0.89
C ILE A 307 17.18 16.40 -0.35
N LEU A 308 16.97 17.70 -0.27
CA LEU A 308 16.40 18.47 -1.38
C LEU A 308 17.33 18.58 -2.59
N ARG A 309 18.65 18.62 -2.37
CA ARG A 309 19.64 18.80 -3.45
C ARG A 309 20.08 17.49 -4.08
N ARG A 310 20.28 16.43 -3.28
CA ARG A 310 20.98 15.21 -3.70
C ARG A 310 20.05 14.02 -3.94
N SER A 311 18.84 13.99 -3.37
CA SER A 311 17.92 12.85 -3.58
C SER A 311 17.59 12.61 -5.06
N GLY A 312 17.49 13.69 -5.87
CA GLY A 312 17.28 13.62 -7.31
C GLY A 312 18.49 13.12 -8.13
N GLU A 313 19.66 12.99 -7.52
CA GLU A 313 20.84 12.35 -8.14
C GLU A 313 20.72 10.82 -8.10
N VAL A 314 19.96 10.29 -7.13
CA VAL A 314 19.71 8.85 -6.97
C VAL A 314 18.39 8.45 -7.63
N VAL A 315 17.33 9.22 -7.38
CA VAL A 315 16.02 9.04 -8.03
C VAL A 315 15.89 10.06 -9.16
N ASP A 316 16.48 9.71 -10.29
CA ASP A 316 16.66 10.59 -11.44
C ASP A 316 15.62 10.36 -12.56
N ASP A 317 15.92 10.85 -13.76
CA ASP A 317 15.07 10.62 -14.93
C ASP A 317 15.02 9.18 -15.39
N HIS A 318 16.09 8.42 -15.17
CA HIS A 318 16.11 7.02 -15.52
C HIS A 318 15.07 6.27 -14.68
N VAL A 319 15.02 6.53 -13.37
CA VAL A 319 13.99 5.95 -12.50
C VAL A 319 12.58 6.34 -12.96
N ARG A 320 12.36 7.60 -13.33
CA ARG A 320 11.08 8.06 -13.90
C ARG A 320 10.71 7.33 -15.19
N GLN A 321 11.68 7.04 -16.06
CA GLN A 321 11.44 6.27 -17.29
C GLN A 321 11.08 4.82 -16.99
N GLN A 322 11.72 4.20 -16.00
CA GLN A 322 11.38 2.84 -15.56
C GLN A 322 9.96 2.79 -14.96
N MET A 323 9.59 3.78 -14.13
CA MET A 323 8.23 3.92 -13.62
C MET A 323 7.20 4.01 -14.77
N ARG A 324 7.46 4.84 -15.78
CA ARG A 324 6.59 4.95 -16.96
C ARG A 324 6.51 3.65 -17.77
N ALA A 325 7.62 2.93 -17.90
CA ALA A 325 7.63 1.63 -18.56
C ALA A 325 6.80 0.62 -17.77
N MET A 326 6.95 0.56 -16.45
CA MET A 326 6.18 -0.31 -15.58
C MET A 326 4.67 -0.04 -15.67
N LEU A 327 4.26 1.24 -15.65
CA LEU A 327 2.86 1.61 -15.82
C LEU A 327 2.28 1.09 -17.15
N LYS A 328 3.03 1.21 -18.27
CA LYS A 328 2.60 0.65 -19.56
C LYS A 328 2.48 -0.87 -19.55
N ARG A 329 3.35 -1.58 -18.81
CA ARG A 329 3.29 -3.05 -18.66
C ARG A 329 2.06 -3.47 -17.85
N ILE A 330 1.70 -2.69 -16.84
CA ILE A 330 0.44 -2.85 -16.08
C ILE A 330 -0.76 -2.64 -17.00
N GLU A 331 -0.84 -1.47 -17.65
CA GLU A 331 -1.97 -1.09 -18.51
C GLU A 331 -2.18 -2.04 -19.70
N SER A 332 -1.11 -2.64 -20.23
CA SER A 332 -1.19 -3.61 -21.32
C SER A 332 -1.51 -5.05 -20.87
N GLY A 333 -1.64 -5.29 -19.56
CA GLY A 333 -1.83 -6.61 -18.96
C GLY A 333 -0.64 -7.56 -19.14
N GLU A 334 0.56 -7.04 -19.41
CA GLU A 334 1.77 -7.85 -19.54
C GLU A 334 2.07 -8.58 -18.22
N LEU A 335 2.05 -7.85 -17.10
CA LEU A 335 2.32 -8.44 -15.79
C LEU A 335 1.32 -9.53 -15.40
N VAL A 336 0.06 -9.40 -15.84
CA VAL A 336 -0.99 -10.40 -15.61
C VAL A 336 -0.72 -11.68 -16.40
N ARG A 337 -0.30 -11.55 -17.66
CA ARG A 337 0.11 -12.69 -18.48
C ARG A 337 1.32 -13.39 -17.89
N ASP A 338 2.33 -12.63 -17.47
CA ASP A 338 3.53 -13.16 -16.84
C ASP A 338 3.19 -13.94 -15.55
N TRP A 339 2.36 -13.35 -14.68
CA TRP A 339 1.93 -13.99 -13.44
C TRP A 339 1.12 -15.27 -13.68
N ASN A 340 0.19 -15.26 -14.64
CA ASN A 340 -0.60 -16.45 -15.00
C ASN A 340 0.28 -17.59 -15.53
N LEU A 341 1.28 -17.28 -16.36
CA LEU A 341 2.23 -18.28 -16.86
C LEU A 341 3.10 -18.84 -15.74
N GLU A 342 3.60 -17.97 -14.86
CA GLU A 342 4.42 -18.34 -13.71
C GLU A 342 3.66 -19.29 -12.77
N GLN A 343 2.39 -19.01 -12.50
CA GLN A 343 1.54 -19.89 -11.69
C GLN A 343 1.25 -21.23 -12.36
N THR A 344 0.98 -21.22 -13.66
CA THR A 344 0.78 -22.47 -14.43
C THR A 344 2.01 -23.36 -14.36
N ALA A 345 3.21 -22.77 -14.27
CA ALA A 345 4.48 -23.46 -14.10
C ALA A 345 4.80 -23.87 -12.63
N GLY A 346 3.92 -23.60 -11.67
CA GLY A 346 4.14 -23.89 -10.25
C GLY A 346 4.99 -22.84 -9.51
N SER A 347 5.01 -21.61 -10.02
CA SER A 347 5.65 -20.42 -9.42
C SER A 347 7.15 -20.55 -9.09
N PRO A 348 8.00 -21.09 -9.99
CA PRO A 348 9.42 -21.31 -9.72
C PRO A 348 10.21 -20.03 -9.40
N VAL A 349 9.99 -18.94 -10.13
CA VAL A 349 10.63 -17.63 -9.92
C VAL A 349 10.20 -17.04 -8.59
N LEU A 350 8.91 -17.10 -8.24
CA LEU A 350 8.45 -16.61 -6.93
C LEU A 350 9.11 -17.39 -5.79
N HIS A 351 9.21 -18.71 -5.91
CA HIS A 351 9.89 -19.55 -4.92
C HIS A 351 11.37 -19.23 -4.81
N GLN A 352 12.04 -18.93 -5.93
CA GLN A 352 13.43 -18.49 -5.95
C GLN A 352 13.59 -17.13 -5.25
N LEU A 353 12.81 -16.11 -5.64
CA LEU A 353 12.89 -14.77 -5.04
C LEU A 353 12.63 -14.81 -3.52
N LYS A 354 11.66 -15.61 -3.07
CA LYS A 354 11.40 -15.81 -1.64
C LYS A 354 12.61 -16.43 -0.92
N ARG A 355 13.28 -17.38 -1.56
CA ARG A 355 14.48 -18.01 -1.01
C ARG A 355 15.64 -17.01 -0.91
N GLU A 356 15.88 -16.24 -1.96
CA GLU A 356 16.94 -15.23 -1.98
C GLU A 356 16.78 -14.21 -0.85
N ILE A 357 15.55 -13.74 -0.60
CA ILE A 357 15.27 -12.84 0.54
C ILE A 357 15.40 -13.54 1.88
N ALA A 358 14.94 -14.79 2.00
CA ALA A 358 15.04 -15.56 3.24
C ALA A 358 16.48 -15.89 3.63
N GLU A 359 17.38 -16.02 2.65
CA GLU A 359 18.80 -16.32 2.83
C GLU A 359 19.67 -15.06 2.92
N HIS A 360 19.10 -13.86 2.78
CA HIS A 360 19.86 -12.62 2.78
C HIS A 360 20.51 -12.34 4.16
N PRO A 361 21.80 -11.94 4.24
CA PRO A 361 22.49 -11.72 5.53
C PRO A 361 21.86 -10.66 6.44
N ILE A 362 21.05 -9.75 5.89
CA ILE A 362 20.28 -8.76 6.68
C ILE A 362 19.39 -9.40 7.75
N ARG A 363 19.00 -10.67 7.59
CA ARG A 363 18.10 -11.38 8.50
C ARG A 363 18.64 -11.46 9.93
N ASP A 364 19.96 -11.56 10.09
CA ASP A 364 20.59 -11.66 11.41
C ASP A 364 20.42 -10.37 12.22
N VAL A 365 20.63 -9.22 11.56
CA VAL A 365 20.44 -7.90 12.19
C VAL A 365 18.96 -7.55 12.32
N GLU A 366 18.12 -7.92 11.35
CA GLU A 366 16.68 -7.72 11.45
C GLU A 366 16.09 -8.42 12.69
N ALA A 367 16.49 -9.67 12.93
CA ALA A 367 16.04 -10.43 14.10
C ALA A 367 16.43 -9.74 15.42
N LEU A 368 17.64 -9.17 15.51
CA LEU A 368 18.10 -8.41 16.68
C LEU A 368 17.21 -7.19 16.94
N PHE A 369 16.85 -6.43 15.90
CA PHE A 369 15.99 -5.26 16.03
C PHE A 369 14.54 -5.63 16.37
N LEU A 370 14.00 -6.70 15.77
CA LEU A 370 12.65 -7.20 16.07
C LEU A 370 12.54 -7.68 17.52
N GLU A 371 13.50 -8.49 17.99
CA GLU A 371 13.56 -8.92 19.39
C GLU A 371 13.60 -7.72 20.35
N ARG A 372 14.32 -6.66 19.97
CA ARG A 372 14.38 -5.44 20.77
C ARG A 372 13.04 -4.71 20.79
N LYS A 373 12.35 -4.57 19.65
CA LYS A 373 11.03 -3.94 19.56
C LYS A 373 10.04 -4.64 20.48
N GLU A 374 9.94 -5.97 20.39
CA GLU A 374 9.09 -6.81 21.24
C GLU A 374 9.38 -6.59 22.74
N LYS A 375 10.66 -6.62 23.14
CA LYS A 375 11.06 -6.40 24.54
C LYS A 375 10.74 -5.01 25.07
N THR A 376 10.68 -4.01 24.21
CA THR A 376 10.45 -2.61 24.59
C THR A 376 9.00 -2.15 24.43
N GLY A 377 8.12 -3.00 23.89
CA GLY A 377 6.73 -2.62 23.59
C GLY A 377 6.63 -1.57 22.49
N TRP A 378 7.57 -1.58 21.55
CA TRP A 378 7.57 -0.78 20.34
C TRP A 378 6.74 -1.44 19.24
#